data_AF-A0A2K3JN84-F1
#
_entry.id   AF-A0A2K3JN84-F1
#
_cell.length_a   1.000
_cell.length_b   1.000
_cell.length_c   1.000
_cell.angle_alpha   90.00
_cell.angle_beta   90.00
_cell.angle_gamma   90.00
#
_symmetry.space_group_name_H-M   'P 1'
#
loop_
_entity.id
_entity.type
_entity.pdbx_description
1 polymer ?
#
loop_
_entity_poly.entity_id
_entity_poly.type
_entity_poly.pdbx_seq_one_letter_code
_entity_poly.pdbx_strand_id
1 'polypeptide(L)'
;MGQEGTICLATNTCMLVVSIVSVLLAIIWAYTESILVVMHQGCTISKEAGLYAFYLIPSLFAYGLLQCIVKFLQTQTIVLPMVATSGIAALLHTLFYWILIFKVKFGSGGAALSTSICCWVNVLLLTLYVNFSSSCK
;
A
#
# COMPACT_ATOMS: atom_id res chain seq x y z
N MET A 1 -5.36 28.20 17.67
CA MET A 1 -5.43 27.03 16.77
C MET A 1 -4.25 26.14 17.15
N GLY A 2 -4.49 25.08 17.95
CA GLY A 2 -3.43 24.34 18.65
C GLY A 2 -2.55 23.49 17.74
N GLN A 3 -1.41 23.04 18.26
CA GLN A 3 -0.41 22.20 17.57
C GLN A 3 -1.02 20.95 16.91
N GLU A 4 -2.10 20.39 17.49
CA GLU A 4 -2.85 19.27 16.93
C GLU A 4 -3.58 19.61 15.60
N GLY A 5 -4.09 20.85 15.47
CA GLY A 5 -4.80 21.29 14.26
C GLY A 5 -3.89 21.41 13.04
N THR A 6 -2.66 21.87 13.24
CA THR A 6 -1.65 21.97 12.18
C THR A 6 -1.22 20.59 11.68
N ILE A 7 -1.08 19.61 12.58
CA ILE A 7 -0.70 18.23 12.25
C ILE A 7 -1.81 17.56 11.40
N CYS A 8 -3.07 17.77 11.77
CA CYS A 8 -4.22 17.22 11.02
C CYS A 8 -4.29 17.80 9.60
N LEU A 9 -4.17 19.12 9.46
CA LEU A 9 -4.18 19.78 8.14
C LEU A 9 -3.02 19.32 7.24
N ALA A 10 -1.82 19.22 7.81
CA ALA A 10 -0.65 18.71 7.09
C ALA A 10 -0.88 17.27 6.62
N THR A 11 -1.42 16.41 7.48
CA THR A 11 -1.70 15.01 7.15
C THR A 11 -2.72 14.89 6.00
N ASN A 12 -3.81 15.67 6.03
CA ASN A 12 -4.80 15.66 4.94
C ASN A 12 -4.20 16.14 3.61
N THR A 13 -3.35 17.16 3.65
CA THR A 13 -2.68 17.67 2.46
C THR A 13 -1.71 16.62 1.90
N CYS A 14 -0.94 15.94 2.75
CA CYS A 14 -0.08 14.84 2.34
C CYS A 14 -0.86 13.68 1.72
N MET A 15 -2.02 13.30 2.29
CA MET A 15 -2.88 12.25 1.73
C MET A 15 -3.38 12.61 0.33
N LEU A 16 -3.76 13.87 0.09
CA LEU A 16 -4.16 14.33 -1.24
C LEU A 16 -3.00 14.31 -2.23
N VAL A 17 -1.85 14.86 -1.85
CA VAL A 17 -0.65 14.89 -2.71
C VAL A 17 -0.18 13.48 -3.06
N VAL A 18 -0.09 12.58 -2.08
CA VAL A 18 0.35 11.20 -2.32
C VAL A 18 -0.64 10.44 -3.22
N SER A 19 -1.95 10.73 -3.10
CA SER A 19 -2.97 10.14 -3.97
C SER A 19 -2.79 10.60 -5.42
N ILE A 20 -2.55 11.90 -5.65
CA ILE A 20 -2.31 12.46 -6.99
C ILE A 20 -1.04 11.85 -7.61
N VAL A 21 0.06 11.80 -6.84
CA VAL A 21 1.32 11.19 -7.32
C VAL A 21 1.12 9.70 -7.61
N SER A 22 0.33 8.99 -6.80
CA SER A 22 0.00 7.58 -7.02
C SER A 22 -0.76 7.36 -8.32
N VAL A 23 -1.64 8.29 -8.72
CA VAL A 23 -2.33 8.23 -10.04
C VAL A 23 -1.32 8.31 -11.18
N LEU A 24 -0.38 9.26 -11.13
CA LEU A 24 0.66 9.39 -12.15
C LEU A 24 1.53 8.13 -12.23
N LEU A 25 1.92 7.58 -11.08
CA LEU A 25 2.73 6.37 -11.02
C LEU A 25 1.95 5.13 -11.49
N ALA A 26 0.65 5.04 -11.19
CA ALA A 26 -0.22 3.98 -11.68
C ALA A 26 -0.31 3.97 -13.21
N ILE A 27 -0.38 5.15 -13.85
CA ILE A 27 -0.35 5.28 -15.31
C ILE A 27 0.97 4.71 -15.85
N ILE A 28 2.10 5.11 -15.28
CA ILE A 28 3.42 4.59 -15.68
C ILE A 28 3.46 3.06 -15.52
N TRP A 29 2.95 2.53 -14.40
CA TRP A 29 2.95 1.10 -14.13
C TRP A 29 2.04 0.31 -15.07
N ALA A 30 0.93 0.89 -15.53
CA ALA A 30 0.08 0.30 -16.55
C ALA A 30 0.79 0.10 -17.90
N TYR A 31 1.79 0.94 -18.21
CA TYR A 31 2.61 0.82 -19.44
C TYR A 31 3.94 0.09 -19.24
N THR A 32 4.16 -0.56 -18.09
CA THR A 32 5.44 -1.24 -17.76
C THR A 32 5.88 -2.23 -18.84
N GLU A 33 4.97 -3.04 -19.36
CA GLU A 33 5.27 -4.00 -20.44
C GLU A 33 5.84 -3.28 -21.68
N SER A 34 5.13 -2.25 -22.17
CA SER A 34 5.54 -1.50 -23.35
C SER A 34 6.86 -0.77 -23.14
N ILE A 35 7.07 -0.19 -21.95
CA ILE A 35 8.33 0.49 -21.60
C ILE A 35 9.49 -0.51 -21.66
N LEU A 36 9.33 -1.70 -21.07
CA LEU A 36 10.38 -2.73 -21.05
C LEU A 36 10.68 -3.26 -22.46
N VAL A 37 9.66 -3.45 -23.30
CA VAL A 37 9.86 -3.84 -24.72
C VAL A 37 10.66 -2.78 -25.47
N VAL A 38 10.37 -1.49 -25.27
CA VAL A 38 11.16 -0.38 -25.87
C VAL A 38 12.59 -0.38 -25.35
N MET A 39 12.81 -0.75 -24.09
CA MET A 39 14.14 -0.95 -23.50
C MET A 39 14.85 -2.24 -23.96
N HIS A 40 14.33 -2.91 -24.99
CA HIS A 40 14.91 -4.13 -25.56
C HIS A 40 14.90 -5.34 -24.61
N GLN A 41 14.02 -5.36 -23.60
CA GLN A 41 13.81 -6.54 -22.75
C GLN A 41 13.00 -7.61 -23.51
N GLY A 42 13.26 -8.88 -23.22
CA GLY A 42 12.59 -10.00 -23.86
C GLY A 42 11.08 -9.99 -23.58
N CYS A 43 10.25 -10.27 -24.60
CA CYS A 43 8.79 -10.17 -24.52
C CYS A 43 8.17 -10.92 -23.33
N THR A 44 8.71 -12.10 -22.98
CA THR A 44 8.23 -12.88 -21.83
C THR A 44 8.46 -12.17 -20.50
N ILE A 45 9.63 -11.54 -20.32
CA ILE A 45 9.98 -10.81 -19.10
C ILE A 45 9.14 -9.53 -19.01
N SER A 46 9.02 -8.80 -20.11
CA SER A 46 8.24 -7.56 -20.19
C SER A 46 6.77 -7.81 -19.85
N LYS A 47 6.17 -8.89 -20.39
CA LYS A 47 4.79 -9.27 -20.12
C LYS A 47 4.55 -9.66 -18.66
N GLU A 48 5.44 -10.47 -18.09
CA GLU A 48 5.32 -10.87 -16.68
C GLU A 48 5.47 -9.67 -15.74
N ALA A 49 6.43 -8.77 -16.03
CA ALA A 49 6.61 -7.54 -15.27
C ALA A 49 5.42 -6.58 -15.40
N GLY A 50 4.81 -6.48 -16.59
CA GLY A 50 3.60 -5.70 -16.81
C GLY A 50 2.41 -6.22 -16.01
N LEU A 51 2.18 -7.54 -16.04
CA LEU A 51 1.13 -8.18 -15.22
C LEU A 51 1.38 -7.96 -13.72
N TYR A 52 2.61 -8.15 -13.27
CA TYR A 52 3.00 -7.92 -11.88
C TYR A 52 2.74 -6.47 -11.45
N ALA A 53 3.18 -5.49 -12.25
CA ALA A 53 2.97 -4.07 -12.00
C ALA A 53 1.47 -3.72 -11.96
N PHE A 54 0.68 -4.27 -12.89
CA PHE A 54 -0.77 -4.06 -12.94
C PHE A 54 -1.47 -4.52 -11.66
N TYR A 55 -1.15 -5.73 -11.15
CA TYR A 55 -1.71 -6.23 -9.89
C TYR A 55 -1.23 -5.45 -8.65
N LEU A 56 -0.09 -4.76 -8.73
CA LEU A 56 0.39 -3.90 -7.64
C LEU A 56 -0.22 -2.49 -7.67
N ILE A 57 -0.88 -2.05 -8.74
CA ILE A 57 -1.47 -0.69 -8.82
C ILE A 57 -2.33 -0.35 -7.59
N PRO A 58 -3.24 -1.21 -7.09
CA PRO A 58 -4.05 -0.87 -5.92
C PRO A 58 -3.22 -0.72 -4.63
N SER A 59 -2.04 -1.36 -4.56
CA SER A 59 -1.14 -1.28 -3.41
C SER A 59 -0.44 0.09 -3.31
N LEU A 60 -0.24 0.80 -4.43
CA LEU A 60 0.35 2.15 -4.45
C LEU A 60 -0.46 3.11 -3.59
N PHE A 61 -1.77 3.14 -3.81
CA PHE A 61 -2.69 4.00 -3.07
C PHE A 61 -2.72 3.64 -1.58
N ALA A 62 -2.83 2.34 -1.28
CA ALA A 62 -2.83 1.86 0.09
C ALA A 62 -1.53 2.23 0.82
N TYR A 63 -0.38 2.03 0.19
CA TYR A 63 0.91 2.33 0.78
C TYR A 63 1.09 3.83 1.02
N GLY A 64 0.68 4.68 0.08
CA GLY A 64 0.69 6.14 0.25
C GLY A 64 -0.13 6.58 1.47
N LEU A 65 -1.37 6.10 1.58
CA LEU A 65 -2.24 6.39 2.72
C LEU A 65 -1.66 5.86 4.04
N LEU A 66 -1.15 4.62 4.04
CA LEU A 66 -0.55 4.00 5.21
C LEU A 66 0.62 4.83 5.75
N GLN A 67 1.50 5.32 4.86
CA GLN A 67 2.63 6.18 5.24
C GLN A 67 2.15 7.48 5.90
N CYS A 68 1.11 8.12 5.37
CA CYS A 68 0.53 9.32 5.99
C CYS A 68 0.00 9.05 7.40
N ILE A 69 -0.75 7.96 7.60
CA ILE A 69 -1.33 7.60 8.91
C ILE A 69 -0.22 7.21 9.90
N VAL A 70 0.78 6.44 9.46
CA VAL A 70 1.94 6.08 10.29
C VAL A 70 2.69 7.33 10.74
N LYS A 71 2.95 8.29 9.84
CA LYS A 71 3.63 9.54 10.20
C LYS A 71 2.80 10.38 11.17
N PHE A 72 1.49 10.46 10.97
CA PHE A 72 0.58 11.11 11.91
C PHE A 72 0.70 10.49 13.32
N LEU A 73 0.56 9.17 13.45
CA LEU A 73 0.67 8.47 14.73
C LEU A 73 2.08 8.59 15.35
N GLN A 74 3.14 8.54 14.54
CA GLN A 74 4.53 8.75 14.98
C GLN A 74 4.73 10.13 15.59
N THR A 75 4.20 11.20 14.99
CA THR A 75 4.31 12.56 15.54
C THR A 75 3.57 12.74 16.87
N GLN A 76 2.59 11.88 17.16
CA GLN A 76 1.89 11.81 18.43
C GLN A 76 2.53 10.81 19.41
N THR A 77 3.67 10.20 19.04
CA THR A 77 4.37 9.16 19.83
C THR A 77 3.54 7.87 20.05
N ILE A 78 2.53 7.62 19.21
CA ILE A 78 1.64 6.46 19.31
C ILE A 78 2.20 5.31 18.46
N VAL A 79 3.07 4.50 19.06
CA VAL A 79 3.84 3.47 18.31
C VAL A 79 3.30 2.04 18.38
N LEU A 80 2.70 1.66 19.52
CA LEU A 80 2.20 0.31 19.74
C LEU A 80 1.17 -0.18 18.70
N PRO A 81 0.12 0.58 18.36
CA PRO A 81 -0.86 0.12 17.38
C PRO A 81 -0.23 -0.05 15.99
N MET A 82 0.71 0.81 15.60
CA MET A 82 1.39 0.70 14.30
C MET A 82 2.19 -0.60 14.19
N VAL A 83 2.89 -0.98 15.25
CA VAL A 83 3.65 -2.24 15.30
C VAL A 83 2.70 -3.44 15.29
N ALA A 84 1.61 -3.38 16.07
CA ALA A 84 0.62 -4.43 16.13
C ALA A 84 -0.06 -4.69 14.78
N THR A 85 -0.58 -3.65 14.10
CA THR A 85 -1.24 -3.82 12.80
C THR A 85 -0.27 -4.26 11.72
N SER A 86 0.98 -3.78 11.75
CA SER A 86 2.03 -4.23 10.82
C SER A 86 2.41 -5.68 11.05
N GLY A 87 2.47 -6.14 12.30
CA GLY A 87 2.68 -7.54 12.64
C GLY A 87 1.55 -8.44 12.11
N ILE A 88 0.29 -8.04 12.32
CA ILE A 88 -0.88 -8.75 11.77
C ILE A 88 -0.82 -8.80 10.24
N ALA A 89 -0.54 -7.67 9.59
CA ALA A 89 -0.41 -7.59 8.15
C ALA A 89 0.71 -8.50 7.60
N ALA A 90 1.86 -8.59 8.28
CA ALA A 90 2.96 -9.46 7.89
C ALA A 90 2.62 -10.96 8.01
N LEU A 91 1.91 -11.35 9.07
CA LEU A 91 1.42 -12.71 9.24
C LEU A 91 0.43 -13.08 8.14
N LEU A 92 -0.54 -12.19 7.86
CA LEU A 92 -1.49 -12.37 6.77
C LEU A 92 -0.80 -12.41 5.41
N HIS A 93 0.23 -11.58 5.18
CA HIS A 93 0.99 -11.59 3.93
C HIS A 93 1.69 -12.91 3.70
N THR A 94 2.33 -13.46 4.74
CA THR A 94 2.97 -14.77 4.67
C THR A 94 1.96 -15.86 4.30
N LEU A 95 0.78 -15.83 4.92
CA LEU A 95 -0.30 -16.78 4.68
C LEU A 95 -0.89 -16.65 3.26
N PHE A 96 -1.23 -15.43 2.83
CA PHE A 96 -1.76 -15.19 1.49
C PHE A 96 -0.73 -15.50 0.41
N TYR A 97 0.53 -15.11 0.61
CA TYR A 97 1.61 -15.44 -0.31
C TYR A 97 1.73 -16.96 -0.49
N TRP A 98 1.71 -17.72 0.61
CA TRP A 98 1.72 -19.18 0.55
C TRP A 98 0.52 -19.74 -0.24
N ILE A 99 -0.69 -19.29 0.05
CA ILE A 99 -1.91 -19.77 -0.62
C ILE A 99 -1.88 -19.43 -2.12
N LEU A 100 -1.68 -18.16 -2.48
CA LEU A 100 -1.81 -17.71 -3.86
C LEU A 100 -0.74 -18.32 -4.77
N ILE A 101 0.47 -18.53 -4.26
CA ILE A 101 1.58 -19.05 -5.07
C ILE A 101 1.55 -20.57 -5.12
N PHE A 102 1.42 -21.24 -3.98
CA PHE A 102 1.57 -22.70 -3.94
C PHE A 102 0.28 -23.47 -4.17
N LYS A 103 -0.88 -22.94 -3.72
CA LYS A 103 -2.18 -23.61 -3.92
C LYS A 103 -2.84 -23.17 -5.21
N VAL A 104 -2.92 -21.86 -5.44
CA VAL A 104 -3.63 -21.29 -6.60
C VAL A 104 -2.73 -21.25 -7.86
N LYS A 105 -1.40 -21.38 -7.70
CA LYS A 105 -0.41 -21.30 -8.79
C LYS A 105 -0.55 -20.01 -9.61
N PHE A 106 -0.88 -18.91 -8.94
CA PHE A 106 -1.18 -17.62 -9.56
C PHE A 106 0.06 -16.85 -10.05
N GLY A 107 1.24 -17.50 -10.03
CA GLY A 107 2.50 -16.93 -10.53
C GLY A 107 2.91 -15.64 -9.82
N SER A 108 3.59 -14.75 -10.55
CA SER A 108 4.04 -13.45 -10.02
C SER A 108 2.85 -12.56 -9.63
N GLY A 109 1.73 -12.62 -10.38
CA GLY A 109 0.50 -11.90 -10.05
C GLY A 109 -0.01 -12.23 -8.65
N GLY A 110 0.21 -13.46 -8.16
CA GLY A 110 -0.19 -13.86 -6.81
C GLY A 110 0.61 -13.16 -5.72
N ALA A 111 1.90 -12.95 -5.95
CA ALA A 111 2.77 -12.18 -5.04
C ALA A 111 2.35 -10.69 -4.99
N ALA A 112 2.06 -10.11 -6.16
CA ALA A 112 1.57 -8.74 -6.27
C ALA A 112 0.22 -8.56 -5.55
N LEU A 113 -0.73 -9.47 -5.79
CA LEU A 113 -2.06 -9.41 -5.21
C LEU A 113 -2.04 -9.61 -3.68
N SER A 114 -1.25 -10.56 -3.18
CA SER A 114 -1.06 -10.76 -1.74
C SER A 114 -0.57 -9.47 -1.07
N THR A 115 0.44 -8.82 -1.67
CA THR A 115 0.98 -7.53 -1.18
C THR A 115 -0.08 -6.45 -1.17
N SER A 116 -0.88 -6.36 -2.24
CA SER A 116 -1.97 -5.40 -2.37
C SER A 116 -3.03 -5.58 -1.27
N ILE A 117 -3.51 -6.82 -1.07
CA ILE A 117 -4.49 -7.14 -0.03
C ILE A 117 -3.96 -6.77 1.36
N CYS A 118 -2.71 -7.14 1.66
CA CYS A 118 -2.14 -6.92 2.99
C CYS A 118 -1.91 -5.43 3.29
N CYS A 119 -1.54 -4.64 2.28
CA CYS A 119 -1.46 -3.18 2.44
C CYS A 119 -2.83 -2.59 2.78
N TRP A 120 -3.89 -2.98 2.07
CA TRP A 120 -5.25 -2.52 2.34
C TRP A 120 -5.75 -2.94 3.72
N VAL A 121 -5.49 -4.18 4.13
CA VAL A 121 -5.82 -4.65 5.49
C VAL A 121 -5.12 -3.79 6.54
N ASN A 122 -3.84 -3.46 6.36
CA ASN A 122 -3.10 -2.62 7.31
C ASN A 122 -3.68 -1.20 7.37
N VAL A 123 -4.01 -0.60 6.22
CA VAL A 123 -4.70 0.71 6.15
C VAL A 123 -6.03 0.67 6.90
N LEU A 124 -6.85 -0.37 6.67
CA LEU A 124 -8.15 -0.51 7.33
C LEU A 124 -8.00 -0.66 8.85
N LEU A 125 -7.10 -1.53 9.32
CA LEU A 125 -6.85 -1.71 10.75
C LEU A 125 -6.41 -0.42 11.43
N LEU A 126 -5.48 0.31 10.82
CA LEU A 126 -4.94 1.55 11.39
C LEU A 126 -5.95 2.70 11.33
N THR A 127 -6.75 2.77 10.26
CA THR A 127 -7.85 3.74 10.13
C THR A 127 -8.94 3.47 11.16
N LEU A 128 -9.33 2.20 11.35
CA LEU A 128 -10.29 1.81 12.40
C LEU A 128 -9.77 2.18 13.78
N TYR A 129 -8.50 1.92 14.06
CA TYR A 129 -7.87 2.32 15.33
C TYR A 129 -7.99 3.83 15.56
N VAL A 130 -7.65 4.66 14.57
CA VAL A 130 -7.74 6.13 14.69
C VAL A 130 -9.18 6.58 14.94
N ASN A 131 -10.16 6.01 14.22
CA ASN A 131 -11.57 6.36 14.39
C ASN A 131 -12.09 6.00 15.78
N PHE A 132 -11.86 4.76 16.24
CA PHE A 132 -12.30 4.32 17.58
C PHE A 132 -11.57 5.03 18.71
N SER A 133 -10.26 5.32 18.55
CA SER A 133 -9.51 6.09 19.54
C SER A 133 -9.96 7.55 19.62
N SER A 134 -10.50 8.11 18.53
CA SER A 134 -11.04 9.47 18.50
C SER A 134 -12.46 9.55 19.08
N SER A 135 -13.26 8.48 18.96
CA SER A 135 -14.58 8.37 19.61
C SER A 135 -14.52 8.04 21.10
N CYS A 136 -13.37 7.61 21.63
CA CYS A 136 -13.10 7.49 23.07
C CYS A 136 -12.40 8.75 23.62
N LYS A 137 -12.87 9.93 23.24
CA LYS A 137 -12.48 11.23 23.82
C LYS A 137 -13.71 11.93 24.38
#